data_AF-A0A536ENG9-F1
#
_entry.id   AF-A0A536ENG9-F1
#
_cell.length_a   1.000
_cell.length_b   1.000
_cell.length_c   1.000
_cell.angle_alpha   90.00
_cell.angle_beta   90.00
_cell.angle_gamma   90.00
#
_symmetry.space_group_name_H-M   'P 1'
#
loop_
_entity.id
_entity.type
_entity.pdbx_description
1 polymer ?
#
loop_
_entity_poly.entity_id
_entity_poly.type
_entity_poly.pdbx_seq_one_letter_code
_entity_poly.pdbx_strand_id
1 'polypeptide(L)'
;MNIPNALTVSRLVAIPVLMALLLLRFPSHDQVAAALFIAFSLTDTVDGQLARRSGTVSDLGKFLDPLADKLFVLAVLIVLVQEGLVAAWVVVVIFSRELIITILRSVGASQGRVIAAAPLGKTKTVTQMAAVTLLILQRPYPVLVPIADIAVAAAVVFTLGSGLDYLWRFRHLLVPVD
;
A
#
# COMPACT_ATOMS: atom_id res chain seq x y z
N MET A 1 21.96 12.28 5.02
CA MET A 1 20.95 11.23 4.79
C MET A 1 20.76 11.10 3.29
N ASN A 2 20.69 9.87 2.76
CA ASN A 2 20.45 9.67 1.33
C ASN A 2 18.98 9.97 1.02
N ILE A 3 18.70 10.53 -0.17
CA ILE A 3 17.36 10.92 -0.63
C ILE A 3 16.32 9.80 -0.40
N PRO A 4 16.60 8.51 -0.71
CA PRO A 4 15.65 7.42 -0.46
C PRO A 4 15.28 7.26 1.02
N ASN A 5 16.26 7.26 1.93
CA ASN A 5 15.98 7.14 3.37
C ASN A 5 15.17 8.32 3.92
N ALA A 6 15.40 9.53 3.41
CA ALA A 6 14.64 10.71 3.84
C ALA A 6 13.16 10.56 3.49
N LEU A 7 12.85 9.95 2.34
CA LEU A 7 11.50 9.75 1.86
C LEU A 7 10.78 8.63 2.64
N THR A 8 11.45 7.51 2.92
CA THR A 8 10.94 6.47 3.82
C THR A 8 10.56 7.04 5.19
N VAL A 9 11.46 7.84 5.79
CA VAL A 9 11.23 8.47 7.09
C VAL A 9 10.10 9.50 7.00
N SER A 10 10.05 10.30 5.93
CA SER A 10 8.97 11.26 5.73
C SER A 10 7.60 10.60 5.68
N ARG A 11 7.49 9.40 5.07
CA ARG A 11 6.24 8.64 5.03
C ARG A 11 5.83 8.12 6.40
N LEU A 12 6.79 7.60 7.19
CA LEU A 12 6.52 7.19 8.56
C LEU A 12 6.04 8.37 9.42
N VAL A 13 6.64 9.55 9.25
CA VAL A 13 6.22 10.78 9.94
C VAL A 13 4.87 11.28 9.43
N ALA A 14 4.53 11.05 8.16
CA ALA A 14 3.25 11.43 7.58
C ALA A 14 2.07 10.62 8.14
N ILE A 15 2.30 9.42 8.67
CA ILE A 15 1.25 8.56 9.26
C ILE A 15 0.46 9.29 10.37
N PRO A 16 1.08 9.74 11.47
CA PRO A 16 0.35 10.42 12.54
C PRO A 16 -0.31 11.71 12.06
N VAL A 17 0.31 12.43 11.11
CA VAL A 17 -0.27 13.64 10.51
C VAL A 17 -1.55 13.32 9.74
N LEU A 18 -1.54 12.30 8.87
CA LEU A 18 -2.73 11.88 8.13
C LEU A 18 -3.82 11.35 9.05
N MET A 19 -3.47 10.56 10.06
CA MET A 19 -4.45 10.10 11.05
C MET A 19 -5.09 11.27 11.78
N ALA A 20 -4.30 12.26 12.20
CA ALA A 20 -4.83 13.47 12.83
C ALA A 20 -5.77 14.25 11.90
N LEU A 21 -5.40 14.43 10.63
CA LEU A 21 -6.24 15.11 9.63
C LEU A 21 -7.57 14.39 9.41
N LEU A 22 -7.57 13.06 9.37
CA LEU A 22 -8.78 12.26 9.19
C LEU A 22 -9.71 12.27 10.41
N LEU A 23 -9.20 12.65 11.59
CA LEU A 23 -9.91 12.62 12.88
C LEU A 23 -10.29 14.01 13.44
N LEU A 24 -9.55 15.07 13.12
CA LEU A 24 -9.73 16.41 13.73
C LEU A 24 -10.92 17.23 13.19
N ARG A 25 -11.53 16.82 12.06
CA ARG A 25 -12.81 17.34 11.53
C ARG A 25 -12.92 18.88 11.39
N PHE A 26 -11.88 19.56 10.93
CA PHE A 26 -11.92 21.00 10.59
C PHE A 26 -12.29 21.22 9.11
N PRO A 27 -12.74 22.41 8.68
CA PRO A 27 -13.12 22.62 7.28
C PRO A 27 -12.04 22.19 6.28
N SER A 28 -12.43 21.42 5.28
CA SER A 28 -11.55 20.88 4.22
C SER A 28 -10.52 19.82 4.66
N HIS A 29 -10.63 19.28 5.88
CA HIS A 29 -9.67 18.28 6.38
C HIS A 29 -9.55 17.02 5.50
N ASP A 30 -10.67 16.52 4.97
CA ASP A 30 -10.69 15.34 4.09
C ASP A 30 -9.98 15.59 2.76
N GLN A 31 -10.15 16.78 2.16
CA GLN A 31 -9.45 17.15 0.92
C GLN A 31 -7.94 17.27 1.15
N VAL A 32 -7.53 17.86 2.28
CA VAL A 32 -6.11 17.95 2.65
C VAL A 32 -5.53 16.56 2.92
N ALA A 33 -6.26 15.70 3.62
CA ALA A 33 -5.84 14.32 3.87
C ALA A 33 -5.72 13.53 2.56
N ALA A 34 -6.68 13.64 1.64
CA ALA A 34 -6.63 12.99 0.34
C ALA A 34 -5.45 13.51 -0.50
N ALA A 35 -5.20 14.82 -0.53
CA ALA A 35 -4.08 15.41 -1.26
C ALA A 35 -2.72 14.91 -0.72
N LEU A 36 -2.56 14.88 0.61
CA LEU A 36 -1.35 14.35 1.24
C LEU A 36 -1.20 12.85 0.99
N PHE A 37 -2.28 12.07 1.10
CA PHE A 37 -2.27 10.64 0.81
C PHE A 37 -1.80 10.35 -0.62
N ILE A 38 -2.35 11.07 -1.61
CA ILE A 38 -1.95 10.97 -3.02
C ILE A 38 -0.49 11.36 -3.17
N ALA A 39 -0.06 12.49 -2.61
CA ALA A 39 1.32 12.97 -2.72
C ALA A 39 2.32 11.90 -2.24
N PHE A 40 2.16 11.40 -1.00
CA PHE A 40 3.06 10.40 -0.43
C PHE A 40 2.98 9.03 -1.12
N SER A 41 1.82 8.67 -1.67
CA SER A 41 1.61 7.44 -2.44
C SER A 41 2.27 7.50 -3.82
N LEU A 42 2.27 8.66 -4.48
CA LEU A 42 2.94 8.88 -5.76
C LEU A 42 4.45 8.94 -5.61
N THR A 43 4.95 9.55 -4.53
CA THR A 43 6.39 9.62 -4.22
C THR A 43 7.03 8.22 -4.20
N ASP A 44 6.32 7.21 -3.71
CA ASP A 44 6.78 5.81 -3.71
C ASP A 44 7.14 5.26 -5.10
N THR A 45 6.32 5.60 -6.10
CA THR A 45 6.51 5.12 -7.48
C THR A 45 7.73 5.77 -8.14
N VAL A 46 7.99 7.04 -7.79
CA VAL A 46 9.11 7.82 -8.33
C VAL A 46 10.43 7.39 -7.65
N ASP A 47 10.41 7.11 -6.36
CA ASP A 47 11.61 6.76 -5.58
C ASP A 47 12.15 5.38 -5.88
N GLY A 48 11.26 4.40 -6.14
CA GLY A 48 11.67 3.06 -6.55
C GLY A 48 12.47 3.05 -7.87
N GLN A 49 12.39 4.11 -8.67
CA GLN A 49 13.19 4.31 -9.89
C GLN A 49 14.48 5.08 -9.62
N LEU A 50 14.47 6.10 -8.75
CA LEU A 50 15.68 6.86 -8.38
C LEU A 50 16.64 6.05 -7.50
N ALA A 51 16.14 5.35 -6.49
CA ALA A 51 16.96 4.59 -5.54
C ALA A 51 17.77 3.47 -6.23
N ARG A 52 17.25 2.87 -7.32
CA ARG A 52 17.96 1.87 -8.13
C ARG A 52 19.18 2.46 -8.86
N ARG A 53 19.22 3.78 -9.06
CA ARG A 53 20.31 4.46 -9.78
C ARG A 53 21.38 5.00 -8.84
N SER A 54 21.05 5.24 -7.57
CA SER A 54 21.94 5.94 -6.65
C SER A 54 22.90 5.04 -5.86
N GLY A 55 22.75 3.71 -5.89
CA GLY A 55 23.70 2.73 -5.30
C GLY A 55 23.92 2.81 -3.78
N THR A 56 23.32 3.81 -3.12
CA THR A 56 23.67 4.21 -1.75
C THR A 56 22.41 4.15 -0.90
N VAL A 57 21.98 2.94 -0.54
CA VAL A 57 20.89 2.72 0.43
C VAL A 57 21.42 1.87 1.57
N SER A 58 21.31 2.37 2.80
CA SER A 58 21.68 1.62 4.01
C SER A 58 20.83 0.37 4.15
N ASP A 59 21.35 -0.71 4.74
CA ASP A 59 20.59 -1.95 4.92
C ASP A 59 19.33 -1.78 5.78
N LEU A 60 19.40 -0.89 6.79
CA LEU A 60 18.24 -0.49 7.58
C LEU A 60 17.16 0.22 6.72
N GLY A 61 17.57 1.09 5.80
CA GLY A 61 16.67 1.73 4.84
C GLY A 61 15.98 0.73 3.91
N LYS A 62 16.71 -0.27 3.40
CA LYS A 62 16.13 -1.33 2.56
C LYS A 62 15.06 -2.15 3.27
N PHE A 63 15.18 -2.32 4.59
CA PHE A 63 14.20 -3.01 5.41
C PHE A 63 13.00 -2.11 5.77
N LEU A 64 13.25 -0.83 6.10
CA LEU A 64 12.21 0.11 6.47
C LEU A 64 11.31 0.51 5.30
N ASP A 65 11.82 0.54 4.06
CA ASP A 65 11.06 0.98 2.89
C ASP A 65 9.78 0.15 2.67
N PRO A 66 9.86 -1.20 2.56
CA PRO A 66 8.68 -2.03 2.35
C PRO A 66 7.77 -2.12 3.57
N LEU A 67 8.24 -1.68 4.75
CA LEU A 67 7.46 -1.64 5.99
C LEU A 67 6.67 -0.32 6.04
N ALA A 68 7.34 0.80 5.85
CA ALA A 68 6.76 2.15 5.86
C ALA A 68 5.64 2.27 4.80
N ASP A 69 5.84 1.71 3.61
CA ASP A 69 4.83 1.67 2.55
C ASP A 69 3.52 1.00 3.02
N LYS A 70 3.61 -0.21 3.59
CA LYS A 70 2.42 -0.94 4.06
C LYS A 70 1.77 -0.29 5.27
N LEU A 71 2.57 0.19 6.22
CA LEU A 71 2.06 0.84 7.42
C LEU A 71 1.32 2.12 7.08
N PHE A 72 1.78 2.86 6.07
CA PHE A 72 1.14 4.08 5.62
C PHE A 72 -0.29 3.83 5.12
N VAL A 73 -0.46 2.89 4.20
CA VAL A 73 -1.80 2.58 3.67
C VAL A 73 -2.68 1.91 4.72
N LEU A 74 -2.11 1.02 5.55
CA LEU A 74 -2.82 0.34 6.62
C LEU A 74 -3.36 1.34 7.65
N ALA A 75 -2.57 2.32 8.08
CA ALA A 75 -2.99 3.31 9.07
C ALA A 75 -4.20 4.12 8.58
N VAL A 76 -4.20 4.52 7.31
CA VAL A 76 -5.34 5.21 6.69
C VAL A 76 -6.56 4.29 6.65
N LEU A 77 -6.41 3.05 6.19
CA LEU A 77 -7.51 2.07 6.14
C LEU A 77 -8.11 1.78 7.52
N ILE A 78 -7.30 1.72 8.58
CA ILE A 78 -7.79 1.52 9.96
C ILE A 78 -8.71 2.67 10.37
N VAL A 79 -8.30 3.92 10.10
CA VAL A 79 -9.15 5.09 10.41
C VAL A 79 -10.44 5.05 9.58
N LEU A 80 -10.36 4.65 8.31
CA LEU A 80 -11.55 4.52 7.45
C LEU A 80 -12.51 3.42 7.93
N VAL A 81 -12.01 2.32 8.49
CA VAL A 81 -12.82 1.29 9.15
C VAL A 81 -13.49 1.86 10.40
N GLN A 82 -12.73 2.59 11.23
CA GLN A 82 -13.25 3.22 12.43
C GLN A 82 -14.39 4.22 12.13
N GLU A 83 -14.28 4.95 11.03
CA GLU A 83 -15.31 5.88 10.55
C GLU A 83 -16.45 5.18 9.78
N GLY A 84 -16.44 3.86 9.67
CA GLY A 84 -17.50 3.08 9.03
C GLY A 84 -17.54 3.17 7.50
N LEU A 85 -16.48 3.67 6.87
CA LEU A 85 -16.43 3.91 5.42
C LEU A 85 -15.99 2.68 4.62
N VAL A 86 -15.37 1.71 5.29
CA VAL A 86 -14.96 0.45 4.68
C VAL A 86 -15.07 -0.68 5.71
N ALA A 87 -15.49 -1.86 5.28
CA ALA A 87 -15.61 -3.01 6.17
C ALA A 87 -14.23 -3.54 6.57
N ALA A 88 -14.07 -3.93 7.85
CA ALA A 88 -12.80 -4.42 8.38
C ALA A 88 -12.24 -5.62 7.60
N TRP A 89 -13.10 -6.51 7.09
CA TRP A 89 -12.68 -7.69 6.33
C TRP A 89 -11.96 -7.31 5.02
N VAL A 90 -12.31 -6.19 4.39
CA VAL A 90 -11.64 -5.68 3.19
C VAL A 90 -10.18 -5.37 3.51
N VAL A 91 -9.94 -4.68 4.63
CA VAL A 91 -8.60 -4.32 5.09
C VAL A 91 -7.79 -5.58 5.40
N VAL A 92 -8.41 -6.57 6.06
CA VAL A 92 -7.76 -7.85 6.35
C VAL A 92 -7.34 -8.57 5.06
N VAL A 93 -8.21 -8.64 4.05
CA VAL A 93 -7.90 -9.26 2.75
C VAL A 93 -6.74 -8.55 2.05
N ILE A 94 -6.78 -7.21 2.00
CA ILE A 94 -5.73 -6.40 1.37
C ILE A 94 -4.38 -6.61 2.09
N PHE A 95 -4.38 -6.49 3.42
CA PHE A 95 -3.16 -6.54 4.21
C PHE A 95 -2.55 -7.94 4.29
N SER A 96 -3.38 -8.98 4.50
CA SER A 96 -2.90 -10.37 4.54
C SER A 96 -2.17 -10.76 3.25
N ARG A 97 -2.74 -10.41 2.08
CA ARG A 97 -2.11 -10.64 0.79
C ARG A 97 -0.78 -9.89 0.65
N GLU A 98 -0.69 -8.65 1.10
CA GLU A 98 0.57 -7.89 1.06
C GLU A 98 1.67 -8.50 1.92
N LEU A 99 1.31 -9.02 3.11
CA LEU A 99 2.23 -9.75 3.97
C LEU A 99 2.71 -11.03 3.31
N ILE A 100 1.79 -11.87 2.79
CA ILE A 100 2.12 -13.14 2.13
C ILE A 100 3.11 -12.93 0.98
N ILE A 101 2.84 -11.98 0.08
CA ILE A 101 3.74 -11.72 -1.07
C ILE A 101 5.09 -11.15 -0.62
N THR A 102 5.12 -10.35 0.45
CA THR A 102 6.37 -9.83 0.99
C THR A 102 7.23 -10.92 1.59
N ILE A 103 6.64 -11.80 2.39
CA ILE A 103 7.33 -12.97 2.97
C ILE A 103 7.83 -13.87 1.86
N LEU A 104 6.98 -14.22 0.89
CA LEU A 104 7.34 -15.09 -0.23
C LEU A 104 8.53 -14.53 -1.04
N ARG A 105 8.54 -13.22 -1.32
CA ARG A 105 9.67 -12.56 -1.98
C ARG A 105 10.93 -12.57 -1.13
N SER A 106 10.81 -12.36 0.19
CA SER A 106 11.95 -12.41 1.12
C SER A 106 12.57 -13.80 1.17
N VAL A 107 11.74 -14.85 1.25
CA VAL A 107 12.20 -16.24 1.25
C VAL A 107 12.84 -16.60 -0.09
N GLY A 108 12.22 -16.27 -1.22
CA GLY A 108 12.81 -16.50 -2.55
C GLY A 108 14.17 -15.82 -2.72
N ALA A 109 14.30 -14.57 -2.26
CA ALA A 109 15.57 -13.84 -2.29
C ALA A 109 16.66 -14.52 -1.45
N SER A 110 16.32 -15.05 -0.27
CA SER A 110 17.27 -15.81 0.57
C SER A 110 17.76 -17.11 -0.09
N GLN A 111 16.98 -17.67 -1.01
CA GLN A 111 17.32 -18.88 -1.78
C GLN A 111 18.00 -18.56 -3.13
N GLY A 112 18.40 -17.31 -3.36
CA GLY A 112 19.01 -16.86 -4.62
C GLY A 112 18.04 -16.76 -5.81
N ARG A 113 16.73 -16.90 -5.58
CA ARG A 113 15.69 -16.79 -6.63
C ARG A 113 15.00 -15.43 -6.54
N VAL A 114 15.35 -14.53 -7.46
CA VAL A 114 14.73 -13.20 -7.52
C VAL A 114 13.31 -13.30 -8.09
N ILE A 115 12.32 -13.17 -7.20
CA ILE A 115 10.91 -13.12 -7.57
C ILE A 115 10.59 -11.71 -8.11
N ALA A 116 10.55 -11.58 -9.44
CA ALA A 116 10.17 -10.33 -10.09
C ALA A 116 8.69 -9.99 -9.87
N ALA A 117 8.39 -8.69 -9.83
CA ALA A 117 7.02 -8.21 -9.66
C ALA A 117 6.16 -8.54 -10.89
N ALA A 118 5.08 -9.30 -10.70
CA ALA A 118 4.10 -9.57 -11.76
C ALA A 118 3.30 -8.29 -12.12
N PRO A 119 2.90 -8.09 -13.39
CA PRO A 119 2.11 -6.92 -13.83
C PRO A 119 0.81 -6.73 -13.06
N LEU A 120 0.14 -7.83 -12.68
CA LEU A 120 -1.06 -7.83 -11.83
C LEU A 120 -0.84 -7.16 -10.47
N GLY A 121 0.40 -7.20 -9.96
CA GLY A 121 0.78 -6.51 -8.72
C GLY A 121 0.71 -4.99 -8.85
N LYS A 122 1.01 -4.43 -10.03
CA LYS A 122 1.00 -2.98 -10.31
C LYS A 122 -0.43 -2.46 -10.51
N THR A 123 -1.29 -3.23 -11.16
CA THR A 123 -2.70 -2.87 -11.31
C THR A 123 -3.38 -2.81 -9.95
N LYS A 124 -3.08 -3.76 -9.06
CA LYS A 124 -3.59 -3.79 -7.67
C LYS A 124 -3.22 -2.53 -6.88
N THR A 125 -1.98 -2.04 -6.98
CA THR A 125 -1.56 -0.87 -6.19
C THR A 125 -2.30 0.39 -6.65
N VAL A 126 -2.47 0.56 -7.96
CA VAL A 126 -3.22 1.70 -8.53
C VAL A 126 -4.69 1.65 -8.08
N THR A 127 -5.33 0.48 -8.16
CA THR A 127 -6.74 0.36 -7.76
C THR A 127 -6.95 0.56 -6.26
N GLN A 128 -6.02 0.08 -5.42
CA GLN A 128 -6.07 0.32 -3.98
C GLN A 128 -5.86 1.79 -3.62
N MET A 129 -4.87 2.47 -4.20
CA MET A 129 -4.65 3.89 -3.95
C MET A 129 -5.86 4.73 -4.39
N ALA A 130 -6.46 4.40 -5.54
CA ALA A 130 -7.68 5.03 -6.01
C ALA A 130 -8.85 4.79 -5.04
N ALA A 131 -9.04 3.55 -4.59
CA ALA A 131 -10.10 3.20 -3.63
C ALA A 131 -9.95 3.98 -2.32
N VAL A 132 -8.75 4.01 -1.72
CA VAL A 132 -8.50 4.76 -0.47
C VAL A 132 -8.76 6.25 -0.67
N THR A 133 -8.32 6.83 -1.78
CA THR A 133 -8.56 8.24 -2.09
C THR A 133 -10.06 8.55 -2.20
N LEU A 134 -10.81 7.70 -2.90
CA LEU A 134 -12.26 7.84 -3.05
C LEU A 134 -12.98 7.66 -1.71
N LEU A 135 -12.54 6.72 -0.87
CA LEU A 135 -13.07 6.52 0.49
C LEU A 135 -12.85 7.72 1.40
N ILE A 136 -11.76 8.48 1.23
CA ILE A 136 -11.55 9.74 1.95
C ILE A 136 -12.51 10.81 1.40
N LEU A 137 -12.54 10.99 0.07
CA LEU A 137 -13.30 12.06 -0.59
C LEU A 137 -14.82 11.87 -0.57
N GLN A 138 -15.33 10.65 -0.38
CA GLN A 138 -16.77 10.42 -0.30
C GLN A 138 -17.41 11.08 0.94
N ARG A 139 -16.63 11.37 2.01
CA ARG A 139 -17.12 12.09 3.19
C ARG A 139 -17.65 13.49 2.83
N PRO A 140 -16.84 14.39 2.22
CA PRO A 140 -17.33 15.70 1.78
C PRO A 140 -18.15 15.63 0.49
N TYR A 141 -18.02 14.57 -0.32
CA TYR A 141 -18.71 14.43 -1.60
C TYR A 141 -19.50 13.10 -1.70
N PRO A 142 -20.72 13.03 -1.15
CA PRO A 142 -21.52 11.80 -1.12
C PRO A 142 -21.83 11.19 -2.50
N VAL A 143 -21.78 11.99 -3.57
CA VAL A 143 -21.92 11.50 -4.96
C VAL A 143 -20.84 10.48 -5.34
N LEU A 144 -19.71 10.47 -4.64
CA LEU A 144 -18.60 9.55 -4.88
C LEU A 144 -18.81 8.18 -4.23
N VAL A 145 -19.78 7.99 -3.33
CA VAL A 145 -19.99 6.72 -2.60
C VAL A 145 -20.09 5.50 -3.54
N PRO A 146 -20.94 5.50 -4.59
CA PRO A 146 -21.02 4.35 -5.49
C PRO A 146 -19.70 4.07 -6.22
N ILE A 147 -18.96 5.12 -6.55
CA ILE A 147 -17.67 5.01 -7.24
C ILE A 147 -16.61 4.46 -6.29
N ALA A 148 -16.62 4.88 -5.03
CA ALA A 148 -15.74 4.38 -3.97
C ALA A 148 -16.00 2.89 -3.72
N ASP A 149 -17.26 2.46 -3.63
CA ASP A 149 -17.64 1.05 -3.44
C ASP A 149 -17.15 0.17 -4.60
N ILE A 150 -17.36 0.63 -5.84
CA ILE A 150 -16.84 -0.07 -7.04
C ILE A 150 -15.31 -0.15 -7.01
N ALA A 151 -14.63 0.94 -6.62
CA ALA A 151 -13.18 0.97 -6.52
C ALA A 151 -12.66 0.02 -5.44
N VAL A 152 -13.33 -0.07 -4.29
CA VAL A 152 -13.02 -1.02 -3.22
C VAL A 152 -13.22 -2.46 -3.71
N ALA A 153 -14.34 -2.75 -4.36
CA ALA A 153 -14.60 -4.08 -4.93
C ALA A 153 -13.52 -4.46 -5.95
N ALA A 154 -13.15 -3.55 -6.86
CA ALA A 154 -12.07 -3.75 -7.81
C ALA A 154 -10.74 -4.00 -7.09
N ALA A 155 -10.40 -3.21 -6.07
CA ALA A 155 -9.18 -3.38 -5.28
C ALA A 155 -9.11 -4.78 -4.62
N VAL A 156 -10.23 -5.28 -4.08
CA VAL A 156 -10.33 -6.63 -3.52
C VAL A 156 -10.13 -7.70 -4.60
N VAL A 157 -10.83 -7.58 -5.73
CA VAL A 157 -10.73 -8.54 -6.84
C VAL A 157 -9.30 -8.62 -7.37
N PHE A 158 -8.66 -7.49 -7.63
CA PHE A 158 -7.26 -7.46 -8.08
C PHE A 158 -6.29 -7.95 -7.01
N THR A 159 -6.57 -7.68 -5.73
CA THR A 159 -5.78 -8.20 -4.60
C THR A 159 -5.80 -9.72 -4.57
N LEU A 160 -6.99 -10.31 -4.59
CA LEU A 160 -7.18 -11.76 -4.57
C LEU A 160 -6.61 -12.41 -5.84
N GLY A 161 -6.97 -11.91 -7.02
CA GLY A 161 -6.47 -12.44 -8.29
C GLY A 161 -4.96 -12.40 -8.39
N SER A 162 -4.33 -11.29 -7.97
CA SER A 162 -2.87 -11.21 -7.94
C SER A 162 -2.24 -12.08 -6.84
N GLY A 163 -2.92 -12.27 -5.70
CA GLY A 163 -2.46 -13.19 -4.65
C GLY A 163 -2.42 -14.63 -5.15
N LEU A 164 -3.49 -15.06 -5.83
CA LEU A 164 -3.60 -16.39 -6.43
C LEU A 164 -2.56 -16.60 -7.55
N ASP A 165 -2.39 -15.62 -8.44
CA ASP A 165 -1.35 -15.66 -9.49
C ASP A 165 0.05 -15.87 -8.90
N TYR A 166 0.38 -15.13 -7.84
CA TYR A 166 1.66 -15.29 -7.14
C TYR A 166 1.81 -16.68 -6.51
N LEU A 167 0.81 -17.13 -5.75
CA LEU A 167 0.85 -18.43 -5.09
C LEU A 167 0.96 -19.56 -6.11
N TRP A 168 0.27 -19.46 -7.25
CA TRP A 168 0.35 -20.47 -8.31
C TRP A 168 1.71 -20.48 -8.99
N ARG A 169 2.24 -19.31 -9.36
CA ARG A 169 3.54 -19.18 -10.03
C ARG A 169 4.70 -19.64 -9.15
N PHE A 170 4.61 -19.43 -7.84
CA PHE A 170 5.65 -19.76 -6.87
C PHE A 170 5.34 -20.98 -5.99
N ARG A 171 4.36 -21.81 -6.36
CA ARG A 171 4.02 -23.05 -5.65
C ARG A 171 5.22 -23.98 -5.45
N HIS A 172 6.17 -23.95 -6.39
CA HIS A 172 7.40 -24.73 -6.38
C HIS A 172 8.43 -24.27 -5.33
N LEU A 173 8.21 -23.14 -4.66
CA LEU A 173 8.99 -22.68 -3.50
C LEU A 173 8.34 -23.08 -2.17
N LEU A 174 7.03 -23.39 -2.19
CA LEU A 174 6.23 -23.69 -1.00
C LEU A 174 6.13 -25.19 -0.73
N VAL A 175 6.29 -26.02 -1.76
CA VAL A 175 6.31 -27.49 -1.64
C VAL A 175 7.77 -27.94 -1.61
N PRO A 176 8.26 -28.57 -0.53
CA PRO A 176 9.57 -29.22 -0.54
C PRO A 176 9.57 -30.26 -1.65
N VAL A 177 10.56 -30.20 -2.54
CA VAL A 177 10.85 -31.34 -3.42
C VAL A 177 11.68 -32.27 -2.54
N ASP A 178 11.03 -33.32 -2.04
CA ASP A 178 11.70 -34.48 -1.43
C ASP A 178 12.57 -35.20 -2.48
#